data_AF-Q8RK05-F1
#
_entry.id   AF-Q8RK05-F1
#
_cell.length_a   1.000
_cell.length_b   1.000
_cell.length_c   1.000
_cell.angle_alpha   90.00
_cell.angle_beta   90.00
_cell.angle_gamma   90.00
#
_symmetry.space_group_name_H-M   'P 1'
#
loop_
_entity.id
_entity.type
_entity.pdbx_description
1 polymer ?
#
loop_
_entity_poly.entity_id
_entity_poly.type
_entity_poly.pdbx_seq_one_letter_code
_entity_poly.pdbx_strand_id
1 'polypeptide(L)'
;MSIICGTHGLNRRFVMTAGNNDENLPTRRHEEPTVLARTPGTLTTPEQLAEQHQRFLAAATTDNTRRTYRSAIRHFLAWGGVLPCDEAALIRYLLSFAEVLNPRTLALRLTALSQWHRYQGFPDPTASATVGKTLRGIERVNGRPRQKAKALVLEDLERIVVHLNTLDGLATLRDSALLQVGYFGAFRRSELVTLEMQYLE
;
A
#
# COMPACT_ATOMS: atom_id res chain seq x y z
N MET A 1 14.84 27.66 23.10
CA MET A 1 14.51 29.05 22.74
C MET A 1 13.01 29.22 22.97
N SER A 2 12.65 29.54 24.22
CA SER A 2 11.26 29.75 24.64
C SER A 2 10.90 31.21 24.41
N ILE A 3 9.77 31.46 23.74
CA ILE A 3 9.20 32.80 23.56
C ILE A 3 8.04 32.93 24.54
N ILE A 4 8.19 33.90 25.44
CA ILE A 4 7.20 34.32 26.44
C ILE A 4 6.43 35.50 25.86
N CYS A 5 5.10 35.47 25.95
CA CYS A 5 4.20 36.61 25.78
C CYS A 5 2.87 36.20 26.47
N GLY A 6 2.28 36.86 27.47
CA GLY A 6 2.50 38.16 28.08
C GLY A 6 1.25 39.03 27.88
N THR A 7 0.24 38.92 28.75
CA THR A 7 -0.85 39.92 28.85
C THR A 7 -1.48 39.99 30.25
N HIS A 8 -1.09 41.06 30.96
CA HIS A 8 -1.90 42.06 31.69
C HIS A 8 -3.18 41.64 32.45
N GLY A 9 -3.21 42.06 33.73
CA GLY A 9 -4.35 41.94 34.63
C GLY A 9 -5.19 43.21 34.76
N LEU A 10 -6.30 43.09 35.51
CA LEU A 10 -7.09 44.17 36.12
C LEU A 10 -8.10 43.49 37.08
N ASN A 11 -7.79 43.40 38.37
CA ASN A 11 -8.29 44.25 39.46
C ASN A 11 -9.83 44.32 39.58
N ARG A 12 -10.38 43.71 40.63
CA ARG A 12 -11.33 44.35 41.55
C ARG A 12 -11.47 43.56 42.85
N ARG A 13 -11.03 44.19 43.94
CA ARG A 13 -11.34 43.82 45.32
C ARG A 13 -12.84 43.96 45.57
N PHE A 14 -13.45 42.92 46.11
CA PHE A 14 -14.70 42.99 46.86
C PHE A 14 -14.40 42.43 48.25
N VAL A 15 -14.61 43.25 49.28
CA VAL A 15 -14.48 42.87 50.70
C VAL A 15 -15.81 43.21 51.37
N MET A 16 -16.13 42.44 52.42
CA MET A 16 -17.29 42.45 53.33
C MET A 16 -18.21 41.27 53.02
N THR A 17 -18.49 40.33 53.92
CA THR A 17 -18.54 40.37 55.40
C THR A 17 -18.39 38.95 55.96
N ALA A 18 -17.88 38.87 57.19
CA ALA A 18 -17.75 37.63 57.93
C ALA A 18 -19.12 37.04 58.32
N GLY A 19 -19.26 35.73 58.09
CA GLY A 19 -20.25 34.87 58.72
C GLY A 19 -19.55 33.57 59.08
N ASN A 20 -19.06 33.48 60.31
CA ASN A 20 -18.62 32.21 60.89
C ASN A 20 -19.86 31.38 61.17
N ASN A 21 -19.89 30.15 60.67
CA ASN A 21 -20.56 29.02 61.31
C ASN A 21 -19.74 27.77 61.01
N ASP A 22 -19.13 27.23 62.07
CA ASP A 22 -18.63 25.87 62.14
C ASP A 22 -19.73 24.89 61.73
N GLU A 23 -19.41 23.93 60.87
CA GLU A 23 -19.91 22.55 60.98
C GLU A 23 -19.21 21.64 59.96
N ASN A 24 -18.18 20.96 60.45
CA ASN A 24 -17.93 19.53 60.20
C ASN A 24 -17.90 19.06 58.73
N LEU A 25 -16.77 19.24 58.04
CA LEU A 25 -16.51 18.59 56.75
C LEU A 25 -16.02 17.14 56.99
N PRO A 26 -16.72 16.09 56.53
CA PRO A 26 -16.23 14.73 56.70
C PRO A 26 -14.97 14.55 55.85
N THR A 27 -13.89 14.06 56.46
CA THR A 27 -12.70 13.57 55.78
C THR A 27 -13.13 12.55 54.74
N ARG A 28 -13.26 12.95 53.47
CA ARG A 28 -13.46 12.02 52.36
C ARG A 28 -12.24 11.12 52.35
N ARG A 29 -12.43 9.87 52.77
CA ARG A 29 -11.47 8.80 52.48
C ARG A 29 -11.24 8.87 50.98
N HIS A 30 -9.99 9.04 50.55
CA HIS A 30 -9.63 8.81 49.16
C HIS A 30 -10.00 7.35 48.87
N GLU A 31 -11.14 7.11 48.22
CA GLU A 31 -11.38 5.84 47.56
C GLU A 31 -10.25 5.69 46.54
N GLU A 32 -9.43 4.67 46.74
CA GLU A 32 -8.44 4.24 45.75
C GLU A 32 -9.15 4.16 44.39
N PRO A 33 -8.56 4.71 43.32
CA PRO A 33 -9.21 4.67 42.02
C PRO A 33 -9.46 3.21 41.67
N THR A 34 -10.74 2.82 41.62
CA THR A 34 -11.21 1.51 41.15
C THR A 34 -10.45 1.20 39.88
N VAL A 35 -9.54 0.23 39.95
CA VAL A 35 -8.71 -0.19 38.83
C VAL A 35 -9.67 -0.60 37.73
N LEU A 36 -9.83 0.25 36.71
CA LEU A 36 -10.68 -0.01 35.57
C LEU A 36 -10.27 -1.38 35.02
N ALA A 37 -11.18 -2.35 35.10
CA ALA A 37 -10.91 -3.72 34.68
C ALA A 37 -10.41 -3.68 33.24
N ARG A 38 -9.14 -4.03 33.06
CA ARG A 38 -8.48 -4.07 31.76
C ARG A 38 -9.32 -4.92 30.81
N THR A 39 -9.76 -4.35 29.70
CA THR A 39 -10.44 -5.09 28.63
C THR A 39 -9.51 -6.21 28.14
N PRO A 40 -9.99 -7.37 27.67
CA PRO A 40 -9.14 -8.50 27.29
C PRO A 40 -7.99 -8.16 26.31
N GLY A 41 -8.18 -7.14 25.46
CA GLY A 41 -7.13 -6.63 24.56
C GLY A 41 -5.94 -5.95 25.26
N THR A 42 -6.07 -5.56 26.53
CA THR A 42 -4.99 -4.99 27.35
C THR A 42 -4.18 -6.08 28.07
N LEU A 43 -4.58 -7.36 27.97
CA LEU A 43 -3.87 -8.51 28.55
C LEU A 43 -2.88 -9.17 27.56
N THR A 44 -2.86 -8.72 26.30
CA THR A 44 -1.91 -9.20 25.30
C THR A 44 -0.51 -8.70 25.62
N THR A 45 0.49 -9.59 25.57
CA THR A 45 1.88 -9.17 25.75
C THR A 45 2.31 -8.25 24.59
N PRO A 46 3.23 -7.29 24.80
CA PRO A 46 3.73 -6.43 23.73
C PRO A 46 4.29 -7.22 22.53
N GLU A 47 4.89 -8.39 22.79
CA GLU A 47 5.44 -9.28 21.77
C GLU A 47 4.34 -9.90 20.89
N GLN A 48 3.27 -10.44 21.50
CA GLN A 48 2.11 -10.98 20.78
C GLN A 48 1.41 -9.90 19.94
N LEU A 49 1.30 -8.68 20.47
CA LEU A 49 0.72 -7.55 19.74
C LEU A 49 1.60 -7.16 18.54
N ALA A 50 2.92 -7.12 18.72
CA ALA A 50 3.86 -6.83 17.65
C ALA A 50 3.81 -7.90 16.54
N GLU A 51 3.75 -9.18 16.90
CA GLU A 51 3.63 -10.29 15.94
C GLU A 51 2.33 -10.22 15.14
N GLN A 52 1.19 -10.01 15.81
CA GLN A 52 -0.10 -9.84 15.15
C GLN A 52 -0.10 -8.62 14.22
N HIS A 53 0.42 -7.49 14.68
CA HIS A 53 0.55 -6.28 13.86
C HIS A 53 1.41 -6.52 12.62
N GLN A 54 2.58 -7.16 12.77
CA GLN A 54 3.45 -7.52 11.65
C GLN A 54 2.77 -8.48 10.66
N ARG A 55 2.02 -9.47 11.16
CA ARG A 55 1.25 -10.39 10.30
C ARG A 55 0.21 -9.66 9.45
N PHE A 56 -0.51 -8.71 10.03
CA PHE A 56 -1.48 -7.91 9.27
C PHE A 56 -0.81 -6.98 8.26
N LEU A 57 0.33 -6.36 8.60
CA LEU A 57 1.12 -5.57 7.65
C LEU A 57 1.70 -6.43 6.51
N ALA A 58 2.08 -7.68 6.81
CA ALA A 58 2.52 -8.64 5.81
C ALA A 58 1.38 -9.05 4.86
N ALA A 59 0.18 -9.30 5.40
CA ALA A 59 -1.00 -9.64 4.61
C ALA A 59 -1.55 -8.46 3.79
N ALA A 60 -1.35 -7.22 4.24
CA ALA A 60 -1.89 -6.02 3.60
C ALA A 60 -1.30 -5.72 2.21
N THR A 61 -0.19 -6.34 1.83
CA THR A 61 0.42 -6.15 0.51
C THR A 61 0.90 -7.47 -0.07
N THR A 62 0.36 -7.81 -1.25
CA THR A 62 0.72 -9.04 -1.97
C THR A 62 2.19 -9.04 -2.40
N ASP A 63 2.80 -10.22 -2.48
CA ASP A 63 4.20 -10.36 -2.88
C ASP A 63 4.49 -9.81 -4.28
N ASN A 64 3.51 -9.92 -5.18
CA ASN A 64 3.65 -9.35 -6.52
C ASN A 64 3.75 -7.81 -6.47
N THR A 65 2.93 -7.15 -5.63
CA THR A 65 3.02 -5.70 -5.42
C THR A 65 4.36 -5.33 -4.79
N ARG A 66 4.84 -6.08 -3.79
CA ARG A 66 6.17 -5.86 -3.18
C ARG A 66 7.29 -5.97 -4.21
N ARG A 67 7.28 -7.02 -5.05
CA ARG A 67 8.26 -7.21 -6.13
C ARG A 67 8.22 -6.08 -7.14
N THR A 68 7.02 -5.66 -7.52
CA THR A 68 6.78 -4.55 -8.46
C THR A 68 7.35 -3.24 -7.93
N TYR A 69 7.07 -2.90 -6.67
CA TYR A 69 7.59 -1.67 -6.06
C TYR A 69 9.11 -1.71 -5.88
N ARG A 70 9.67 -2.85 -5.47
CA ARG A 70 11.13 -3.01 -5.40
C ARG A 70 11.81 -2.82 -6.76
N SER A 71 11.20 -3.34 -7.83
CA SER A 71 11.70 -3.13 -9.20
C SER A 71 11.59 -1.66 -9.63
N ALA A 72 10.51 -0.99 -9.25
CA ALA A 72 10.34 0.43 -9.50
C ALA A 72 11.43 1.29 -8.83
N ILE A 73 11.67 1.07 -7.54
CA ILE A 73 12.70 1.76 -6.77
C ILE A 73 14.09 1.48 -7.35
N ARG A 74 14.41 0.21 -7.63
CA ARG A 74 15.71 -0.16 -8.23
C ARG A 74 15.99 0.56 -9.54
N HIS A 75 14.99 0.69 -10.39
CA HIS A 75 15.15 1.42 -11.66
C HIS A 75 15.36 2.92 -11.44
N PHE A 76 14.67 3.53 -10.47
CA PHE A 76 14.88 4.94 -10.15
C PHE A 76 16.32 5.19 -9.67
N LEU A 77 16.80 4.32 -8.77
CA LEU A 77 18.18 4.37 -8.27
C LEU A 77 19.20 4.11 -9.39
N ALA A 78 18.97 3.12 -10.25
CA ALA A 78 19.85 2.77 -11.35
C ALA A 78 19.96 3.88 -12.41
N TRP A 79 18.91 4.70 -12.58
CA TRP A 79 18.95 5.89 -13.43
C TRP A 79 19.81 7.02 -12.83
N GLY A 80 20.13 6.96 -11.53
CA GLY A 80 20.84 8.01 -10.79
C GLY A 80 19.96 8.82 -9.85
N GLY A 81 18.72 8.39 -9.61
CA GLY A 81 17.87 8.96 -8.57
C GLY A 81 18.40 8.64 -7.17
N VAL A 82 18.22 9.57 -6.24
CA VAL A 82 18.59 9.41 -4.82
C VAL A 82 17.33 9.49 -3.98
N LEU A 83 17.26 8.70 -2.91
CA LEU A 83 16.14 8.69 -1.98
C LEU A 83 16.61 9.15 -0.58
N PRO A 84 15.85 10.01 0.13
CA PRO A 84 14.61 10.68 -0.31
C PRO A 84 14.85 11.64 -1.48
N CYS A 85 13.85 11.79 -2.35
CA CYS A 85 13.94 12.67 -3.52
C CYS A 85 13.08 13.92 -3.37
N ASP A 86 13.38 14.93 -4.18
CA ASP A 86 12.57 16.14 -4.31
C ASP A 86 11.64 16.07 -5.54
N GLU A 87 10.73 17.04 -5.63
CA GLU A 87 9.82 17.21 -6.76
C GLU A 87 10.59 17.31 -8.09
N ALA A 88 11.70 18.04 -8.12
CA ALA A 88 12.46 18.27 -9.33
C ALA A 88 13.12 16.98 -9.86
N ALA A 89 13.63 16.11 -8.98
CA ALA A 89 14.16 14.80 -9.37
C ALA A 89 13.07 13.90 -9.99
N LEU A 90 11.86 13.90 -9.45
CA LEU A 90 10.74 13.15 -10.04
C LEU A 90 10.37 13.67 -11.43
N ILE A 91 10.32 14.98 -11.62
CA ILE A 91 10.01 15.57 -12.93
C ILE A 91 11.08 15.20 -13.95
N ARG A 92 12.38 15.33 -13.60
CA ARG A 92 13.48 14.90 -14.47
C ARG A 92 13.37 13.43 -14.84
N TYR A 93 13.05 12.57 -13.87
CA TYR A 93 12.86 11.15 -14.10
C TYR A 93 11.69 10.85 -15.05
N LEU A 94 10.56 11.52 -14.89
CA LEU A 94 9.42 11.35 -15.77
C LEU A 94 9.75 11.76 -17.20
N LEU A 95 10.42 12.91 -17.37
CA LEU A 95 10.79 13.43 -18.69
C LEU A 95 11.83 12.55 -19.38
N SER A 96 12.82 12.01 -18.65
CA SER A 96 13.86 11.15 -19.25
C SER A 96 13.30 9.84 -19.82
N PHE A 97 12.14 9.40 -19.36
CA PHE A 97 11.51 8.15 -19.77
C PHE A 97 10.14 8.33 -20.45
N ALA A 98 9.72 9.56 -20.73
CA ALA A 98 8.41 9.86 -21.31
C ALA A 98 8.18 9.20 -22.68
N GLU A 99 9.22 9.16 -23.51
CA GLU A 99 9.15 8.57 -24.86
C GLU A 99 9.47 7.07 -24.87
N VAL A 100 10.29 6.63 -23.91
CA VAL A 100 10.81 5.26 -23.84
C VAL A 100 9.81 4.32 -23.16
N LEU A 101 9.28 4.70 -22.00
CA LEU A 101 8.41 3.85 -21.19
C LEU A 101 6.92 4.10 -21.45
N ASN A 102 6.10 3.09 -21.20
CA ASN A 102 4.65 3.28 -21.21
C ASN A 102 4.26 4.23 -20.04
N PRO A 103 3.39 5.23 -20.26
CA PRO A 103 2.95 6.14 -19.20
C PRO A 103 2.38 5.41 -17.97
N ARG A 104 1.71 4.26 -18.15
CA ARG A 104 1.22 3.42 -17.04
C ARG A 104 2.37 2.85 -16.21
N THR A 105 3.49 2.50 -16.83
CA THR A 105 4.69 2.07 -16.10
C THR A 105 5.24 3.22 -15.29
N LEU A 106 5.28 4.44 -15.83
CA LEU A 106 5.70 5.63 -15.07
C LEU A 106 4.78 5.92 -13.88
N ALA A 107 3.46 5.83 -14.08
CA ALA A 107 2.47 5.97 -13.01
C ALA A 107 2.71 4.96 -11.87
N LEU A 108 2.91 3.67 -12.23
CA LEU A 108 3.21 2.60 -11.27
C LEU A 108 4.51 2.89 -10.49
N ARG A 109 5.53 3.41 -11.17
CA ARG A 109 6.80 3.77 -10.54
C ARG A 109 6.65 4.95 -9.58
N LEU A 110 5.86 5.97 -9.94
CA LEU A 110 5.53 7.06 -9.02
C LEU A 110 4.78 6.54 -7.79
N THR A 111 3.81 5.65 -7.96
CA THR A 111 3.14 5.02 -6.81
C THR A 111 4.13 4.29 -5.90
N ALA A 112 5.07 3.54 -6.47
CA ALA A 112 6.10 2.87 -5.67
C ALA A 112 7.01 3.86 -4.90
N LEU A 113 7.39 4.98 -5.53
CA LEU A 113 8.19 6.03 -4.89
C LEU A 113 7.40 6.77 -3.79
N SER A 114 6.12 7.05 -4.02
CA SER A 114 5.19 7.58 -3.00
C SER A 114 5.13 6.67 -1.79
N GLN A 115 4.89 5.37 -2.02
CA GLN A 115 4.81 4.38 -0.96
C GLN A 115 6.13 4.24 -0.20
N TRP A 116 7.27 4.33 -0.90
CA TRP A 116 8.57 4.37 -0.24
C TRP A 116 8.68 5.56 0.73
N HIS A 117 8.36 6.79 0.29
CA HIS A 117 8.43 7.98 1.15
C HIS A 117 7.52 7.84 2.37
N ARG A 118 6.27 7.41 2.14
CA ARG A 118 5.28 7.20 3.20
C ARG A 118 5.74 6.16 4.22
N TYR A 119 6.29 5.03 3.78
CA TYR A 119 6.78 3.99 4.68
C TYR A 119 8.03 4.39 5.45
N GLN A 120 8.86 5.27 4.89
CA GLN A 120 10.04 5.80 5.55
C GLN A 120 9.72 7.05 6.41
N GLY A 121 8.48 7.53 6.42
CA GLY A 121 8.06 8.70 7.19
C GLY A 121 8.49 10.04 6.58
N PHE A 122 8.92 10.07 5.32
CA PHE A 122 9.26 11.31 4.62
C PHE A 122 8.03 11.93 3.94
N PRO A 123 8.01 13.27 3.75
CA PRO A 123 7.04 13.93 2.90
C PRO A 123 7.03 13.31 1.49
N ASP A 124 5.85 13.16 0.90
CA ASP A 124 5.71 12.55 -0.41
C ASP A 124 5.83 13.59 -1.54
N PRO A 125 6.94 13.63 -2.30
CA PRO A 125 7.12 14.57 -3.40
C PRO A 125 6.17 14.28 -4.59
N THR A 126 5.62 13.07 -4.69
CA THR A 126 4.70 12.70 -5.79
C THR A 126 3.31 13.33 -5.64
N ALA A 127 2.94 13.73 -4.42
CA ALA A 127 1.65 14.36 -4.12
C ALA A 127 1.55 15.80 -4.67
N SER A 128 2.67 16.38 -5.11
CA SER A 128 2.68 17.71 -5.72
C SER A 128 1.84 17.76 -6.99
N ALA A 129 1.08 18.84 -7.13
CA ALA A 129 0.22 19.07 -8.30
C ALA A 129 1.03 19.12 -9.61
N THR A 130 2.29 19.58 -9.56
CA THR A 130 3.17 19.65 -10.72
C THR A 130 3.52 18.26 -11.23
N VAL A 131 3.94 17.33 -10.36
CA VAL A 131 4.28 15.95 -10.74
C VAL A 131 3.09 15.26 -11.38
N GLY A 132 1.91 15.40 -10.77
CA GLY A 132 0.68 14.86 -11.33
C GLY A 132 0.30 15.49 -12.68
N LYS A 133 0.51 16.80 -12.86
CA LYS A 133 0.29 17.47 -14.16
C LYS A 133 1.27 16.96 -15.23
N THR A 134 2.54 16.79 -14.88
CA THR A 134 3.56 16.26 -15.80
C THR A 134 3.20 14.85 -16.27
N LEU A 135 2.83 13.95 -15.35
CA LEU A 135 2.41 12.60 -15.73
C LEU A 135 1.18 12.63 -16.65
N ARG A 136 0.16 13.45 -16.34
CA ARG A 136 -1.01 13.60 -17.21
C ARG A 136 -0.65 14.15 -18.60
N GLY A 137 0.33 15.04 -18.68
CA GLY A 137 0.87 15.53 -19.95
C GLY A 137 1.47 14.38 -20.78
N ILE A 138 2.34 13.58 -20.14
CA ILE A 138 2.96 12.40 -20.76
C ILE A 138 1.90 11.37 -21.20
N GLU A 139 0.86 11.14 -20.38
CA GLU A 139 -0.23 10.24 -20.74
C GLU A 139 -1.01 10.70 -21.98
N ARG A 140 -1.16 12.01 -22.19
CA ARG A 140 -1.84 12.55 -23.38
C ARG A 140 -0.97 12.51 -24.63
N VAL A 141 0.32 12.82 -24.50
CA VAL A 141 1.25 12.90 -25.63
C VAL A 141 1.76 11.51 -26.04
N ASN A 142 2.13 10.69 -25.06
CA ASN A 142 2.77 9.38 -25.25
C ASN A 142 1.84 8.21 -24.87
N GLY A 143 0.56 8.47 -24.66
CA GLY A 143 -0.44 7.47 -24.36
C GLY A 143 -0.51 6.39 -25.43
N ARG A 144 -0.26 5.13 -25.05
CA ARG A 144 -0.37 3.97 -25.94
C ARG A 144 -1.62 3.16 -25.59
N PRO A 145 -2.44 2.74 -26.58
CA PRO A 145 -3.56 1.86 -26.32
C PRO A 145 -3.07 0.53 -25.73
N ARG A 146 -3.93 -0.12 -24.93
CA ARG A 146 -3.60 -1.44 -24.38
C ARG A 146 -3.59 -2.44 -25.53
N GLN A 147 -2.42 -2.97 -25.85
CA GLN A 147 -2.32 -4.17 -26.67
C GLN A 147 -2.83 -5.33 -25.83
N LYS A 148 -4.04 -5.79 -26.13
CA LYS A 148 -4.59 -7.02 -25.58
C LYS A 148 -4.24 -8.15 -26.53
N ALA A 149 -3.85 -9.31 -25.98
CA ALA A 149 -3.78 -10.51 -26.78
C ALA A 149 -5.14 -10.78 -27.43
N LYS A 150 -5.14 -11.31 -28.65
CA LYS A 150 -6.37 -11.79 -29.28
C LYS A 150 -6.99 -12.84 -28.37
N ALA A 151 -8.31 -12.80 -28.20
CA ALA A 151 -9.00 -13.85 -27.48
C ALA A 151 -8.72 -15.19 -28.19
N LEU A 152 -8.33 -16.19 -27.41
CA LEU A 152 -8.30 -17.57 -27.90
C LEU A 152 -9.76 -17.97 -28.14
N VAL A 153 -10.08 -18.39 -29.37
CA VAL A 153 -11.41 -18.91 -29.71
C VAL A 153 -11.38 -20.44 -29.66
N LEU A 154 -12.56 -21.06 -29.58
CA LEU A 154 -12.67 -22.51 -29.41
C LEU A 154 -12.01 -23.26 -30.57
N GLU A 155 -12.18 -22.78 -31.81
CA GLU A 155 -11.62 -23.40 -33.01
C GLU A 155 -10.09 -23.37 -33.01
N ASP A 156 -9.50 -22.29 -32.47
CA ASP A 156 -8.05 -22.18 -32.32
C ASP A 156 -7.54 -23.12 -31.20
N LEU A 157 -8.29 -23.26 -30.11
CA LEU A 157 -7.97 -24.23 -29.05
C LEU A 157 -8.01 -25.68 -29.57
N GLU A 158 -9.05 -26.05 -30.31
CA GLU A 158 -9.17 -27.39 -30.91
C GLU A 158 -7.96 -27.73 -31.79
N ARG A 159 -7.55 -26.79 -32.65
CA ARG A 159 -6.36 -26.96 -33.49
C ARG A 159 -5.08 -27.16 -32.67
N ILE A 160 -4.92 -26.38 -31.58
CA ILE A 160 -3.77 -26.52 -30.69
C ILE A 160 -3.77 -27.90 -30.04
N VAL A 161 -4.91 -28.35 -29.50
CA VAL A 161 -5.03 -29.66 -28.85
C VAL A 161 -4.78 -30.80 -29.83
N VAL A 162 -5.34 -30.73 -31.04
CA VAL A 162 -5.09 -31.72 -32.10
C VAL A 162 -3.60 -31.81 -32.42
N HIS A 163 -2.92 -30.66 -32.58
CA HIS A 163 -1.48 -30.64 -32.82
C HIS A 163 -0.67 -31.19 -31.64
N LEU A 164 -1.03 -30.83 -30.41
CA LEU A 164 -0.36 -31.37 -29.23
C LEU A 164 -0.54 -32.88 -29.14
N ASN A 165 -1.70 -33.42 -29.49
CA ASN A 165 -1.91 -34.87 -29.50
C ASN A 165 -1.05 -35.64 -30.53
N THR A 166 -0.43 -34.96 -31.51
CA THR A 166 0.52 -35.62 -32.43
C THR A 166 1.94 -35.68 -31.87
N LEU A 167 2.23 -34.99 -30.77
CA LEU A 167 3.55 -34.93 -30.15
C LEU A 167 3.60 -35.84 -28.93
N ASP A 168 4.70 -36.57 -28.77
CA ASP A 168 4.92 -37.40 -27.59
C ASP A 168 5.55 -36.62 -26.43
N GLY A 169 5.22 -37.03 -25.20
CA GLY A 169 5.89 -36.57 -23.98
C GLY A 169 4.97 -35.95 -22.94
N LEU A 170 5.41 -36.03 -21.68
CA LEU A 170 4.67 -35.52 -20.53
C LEU A 170 4.44 -34.00 -20.58
N ALA A 171 5.38 -33.25 -21.15
CA ALA A 171 5.24 -31.80 -21.31
C ALA A 171 4.06 -31.44 -22.21
N THR A 172 3.89 -32.17 -23.32
CA THR A 172 2.80 -32.00 -24.27
C THR A 172 1.45 -32.30 -23.64
N LEU A 173 1.34 -33.41 -22.92
CA LEU A 173 0.11 -33.78 -22.20
C LEU A 173 -0.25 -32.73 -21.15
N ARG A 174 0.75 -32.26 -20.39
CA ARG A 174 0.59 -31.19 -19.40
C ARG A 174 0.09 -29.90 -20.05
N ASP A 175 0.73 -29.46 -21.13
CA ASP A 175 0.38 -28.19 -21.78
C ASP A 175 -1.02 -28.26 -22.41
N SER A 176 -1.40 -29.41 -22.98
CA SER A 176 -2.76 -29.67 -23.46
C SER A 176 -3.80 -29.60 -22.34
N ALA A 177 -3.53 -30.24 -21.19
CA ALA A 177 -4.40 -30.18 -20.02
C ALA A 177 -4.50 -28.75 -19.46
N LEU A 178 -3.37 -28.03 -19.32
CA LEU A 178 -3.35 -26.66 -18.81
C LEU A 178 -4.13 -25.69 -19.71
N LEU A 179 -4.02 -25.82 -21.02
CA LEU A 179 -4.77 -25.00 -21.98
C LEU A 179 -6.27 -25.25 -21.88
N GLN A 180 -6.69 -26.52 -21.83
CA GLN A 180 -8.11 -26.88 -21.75
C GLN A 180 -8.72 -26.46 -20.40
N VAL A 181 -8.08 -26.80 -19.28
CA VAL A 181 -8.53 -26.41 -17.93
C VAL A 181 -8.56 -24.89 -17.79
N GLY A 182 -7.52 -24.20 -18.26
CA GLY A 182 -7.46 -22.73 -18.23
C GLY A 182 -8.55 -22.08 -19.07
N TYR A 183 -8.85 -22.64 -20.25
CA TYR A 183 -9.86 -22.11 -21.15
C TYR A 183 -11.27 -22.30 -20.61
N PHE A 184 -11.66 -23.54 -20.25
CA PHE A 184 -13.01 -23.84 -19.78
C PHE A 184 -13.28 -23.35 -18.36
N GLY A 185 -12.26 -23.33 -17.49
CA GLY A 185 -12.37 -22.79 -16.14
C GLY A 185 -12.20 -21.28 -16.05
N ALA A 186 -11.89 -20.60 -17.17
CA ALA A 186 -11.53 -19.18 -17.21
C ALA A 186 -10.43 -18.77 -16.21
N PHE A 187 -9.54 -19.71 -15.86
CA PHE A 187 -8.52 -19.52 -14.85
C PHE A 187 -7.38 -18.66 -15.36
N ARG A 188 -6.92 -17.75 -14.51
CA ARG A 188 -5.68 -17.01 -14.74
C ARG A 188 -4.48 -17.90 -14.44
N ARG A 189 -3.32 -17.58 -15.02
CA ARG A 189 -2.06 -18.31 -14.78
C ARG A 189 -1.77 -18.58 -13.31
N SER A 190 -1.98 -17.60 -12.43
CA SER A 190 -1.72 -17.76 -11.00
C SER A 190 -2.65 -18.75 -10.33
N GLU A 191 -3.89 -18.88 -10.81
CA GLU A 191 -4.90 -19.81 -10.29
C GLU A 191 -4.59 -21.24 -10.76
N LEU A 192 -4.19 -21.41 -12.03
CA LEU A 192 -3.73 -22.70 -12.56
C LEU A 192 -2.51 -23.25 -11.80
N VAL A 193 -1.58 -22.39 -11.41
CA VAL A 193 -0.37 -22.79 -10.65
C VAL A 193 -0.72 -23.24 -9.23
N THR A 194 -1.81 -22.75 -8.65
CA THR A 194 -2.27 -23.12 -7.31
C THR A 194 -3.32 -24.24 -7.31
N LEU A 195 -3.63 -24.81 -8.47
CA LEU A 195 -4.66 -25.83 -8.58
C LEU A 195 -4.12 -27.17 -8.06
N GLU A 196 -4.90 -27.79 -7.17
CA GLU A 196 -4.58 -29.07 -6.52
C GLU A 196 -5.59 -30.14 -6.93
N MET A 197 -5.18 -31.41 -6.92
CA MET A 197 -6.04 -32.53 -7.31
C MET A 197 -7.32 -32.63 -6.48
N GLN A 198 -7.28 -32.19 -5.23
CA GLN A 198 -8.45 -32.19 -4.33
C GLN A 198 -9.58 -31.25 -4.76
N TYR A 199 -9.32 -30.33 -5.69
CA TYR A 199 -10.32 -29.39 -6.22
C TYR A 199 -10.99 -29.90 -7.50
N LEU A 200 -10.57 -31.06 -8.02
CA LEU A 200 -11.13 -31.68 -9.21
C LEU A 200 -12.08 -32.80 -8.75
N GLU A 201 -13.39 -32.56 -8.91
CA GLU A 201 -14.46 -33.55 -8.66
C GLU A 201 -14.74 -34.43 -9.89
#